data_AF-A0A535VZB4-F1
#
_entry.id   AF-A0A535VZB4-F1
#
_cell.length_a   1.000
_cell.length_b   1.000
_cell.length_c   1.000
_cell.angle_alpha   90.00
_cell.angle_beta   90.00
_cell.angle_gamma   90.00
#
_symmetry.space_group_name_H-M   'P 1'
#
loop_
_entity.id
_entity.type
_entity.pdbx_description
1 polymer ?
#
loop_
_entity_poly.entity_id
_entity_poly.type
_entity_poly.pdbx_seq_one_letter_code
_entity_poly.pdbx_strand_id
1 'polypeptide(L)' 'MSLEMNSLARLERAVRDGQIAPVTCAACGCRLEASGTADDAPWFHFGRLGGRDARGDRPLCLDAAHDRGGRPILAG' A
#
# COMPACT_ATOMS: atom_id res chain seq x y z
N MET A 1 30.58 -17.51 14.92
CA MET A 1 29.63 -16.36 14.88
C MET A 1 29.42 -15.99 13.41
N SER A 2 28.26 -16.29 12.84
CA SER A 2 27.90 -15.85 11.48
C SER A 2 26.71 -14.92 11.62
N LEU A 3 26.92 -13.67 11.22
CA LEU A 3 25.97 -12.58 11.39
C LEU A 3 24.63 -12.87 10.69
N GLU A 4 23.56 -12.66 11.44
CA GLU A 4 22.19 -12.53 10.96
C GLU A 4 22.10 -11.70 9.68
N MET A 5 21.79 -12.34 8.54
CA MET A 5 21.24 -11.63 7.39
C MET A 5 19.72 -11.60 7.57
N ASN A 6 19.30 -10.62 8.35
CA ASN A 6 17.94 -10.32 8.72
C ASN A 6 17.04 -10.15 7.47
N SER A 7 16.27 -11.19 7.13
CA SER A 7 15.33 -11.25 5.99
C SER A 7 14.14 -10.28 6.07
N LEU A 8 14.19 -9.25 6.92
CA LEU A 8 13.08 -8.30 7.14
C LEU A 8 13.02 -7.15 6.11
N ALA A 9 13.84 -7.15 5.06
CA ALA A 9 13.89 -6.05 4.09
C ALA A 9 13.23 -6.34 2.73
N ARG A 10 12.49 -7.45 2.55
CA ARG A 10 11.57 -7.61 1.39
C ARG A 10 10.31 -6.75 1.58
N LEU A 11 10.44 -5.55 2.14
CA LEU A 11 9.39 -4.56 2.31
C LEU A 11 8.99 -4.00 0.94
N GLU A 12 8.24 -4.83 0.21
CA GLU A 12 7.00 -4.48 -0.48
C GLU A 12 6.79 -2.99 -0.61
N ARG A 13 7.43 -2.45 -1.64
CA ARG A 13 7.32 -1.07 -2.08
C ARG A 13 7.33 -1.13 -3.58
N ALA A 14 6.45 -0.36 -4.21
CA ALA A 14 6.50 -0.25 -5.65
C ALA A 14 7.87 0.32 -6.03
N VAL A 15 8.57 -0.37 -6.92
CA VAL A 15 9.79 0.16 -7.52
C VAL A 15 9.36 1.13 -8.62
N ARG A 16 9.67 2.42 -8.45
CA ARG A 16 9.63 3.40 -9.55
C ARG A 16 11.08 3.84 -9.81
N ASP A 17 11.55 3.67 -11.04
CA ASP A 17 12.92 4.05 -11.46
C ASP A 17 14.06 3.41 -10.63
N GLY A 18 13.86 2.17 -10.15
CA GLY A 18 14.86 1.46 -9.34
C GLY A 18 14.89 1.89 -7.87
N GLN A 19 14.02 2.81 -7.45
CA GLN A 19 13.88 3.24 -6.05
C GLN A 19 12.65 2.61 -5.42
N ILE A 20 12.83 2.14 -4.18
CA ILE A 20 11.81 1.55 -3.34
C ILE A 20 10.88 2.68 -2.86
N ALA A 21 9.77 2.91 -3.57
CA ALA A 21 8.82 4.01 -3.32
C ALA A 21 7.52 3.50 -2.66
N PRO A 22 6.85 4.33 -1.83
CA PRO A 22 5.53 3.97 -1.31
C PRO A 22 4.52 3.80 -2.44
N VAL A 23 3.64 2.80 -2.31
CA VAL A 23 2.43 2.73 -3.14
C VAL A 23 1.44 3.77 -2.63
N THR A 24 0.86 4.54 -3.54
CA THR A 24 -0.12 5.58 -3.25
C THR A 24 -1.41 5.31 -3.99
N CYS A 25 -2.55 5.46 -3.34
CA CYS A 25 -3.86 5.38 -3.97
C CYS A 25 -3.96 6.41 -5.10
N ALA A 26 -4.28 5.98 -6.31
CA ALA A 26 -4.45 6.87 -7.46
C ALA A 26 -5.69 7.78 -7.34
N ALA A 27 -6.65 7.42 -6.48
CA ALA A 27 -7.89 8.18 -6.30
C ALA A 27 -7.76 9.32 -5.27
N CYS A 28 -7.10 9.07 -4.13
CA CYS A 28 -7.01 10.06 -3.04
C CYS A 28 -5.58 10.45 -2.66
N GLY A 29 -4.55 9.82 -3.23
CA GLY A 29 -3.14 10.09 -2.93
C GLY A 29 -2.64 9.54 -1.60
N CYS A 30 -3.49 8.91 -0.79
CA CYS A 30 -3.08 8.31 0.48
C CYS A 30 -2.08 7.16 0.27
N ARG A 31 -1.16 7.00 1.21
CA ARG A 31 -0.23 5.87 1.24
C ARG A 31 -0.99 4.57 1.50
N LEU A 32 -0.63 3.53 0.76
CA LEU A 32 -1.14 2.18 0.92
C LEU A 32 -0.11 1.27 1.59
N GLU A 33 -0.61 0.23 2.24
CA GLU A 33 0.16 -0.86 2.84
C GLU A 33 -0.27 -2.20 2.25
N ALA A 34 0.71 -3.06 1.95
CA ALA A 34 0.45 -4.42 1.51
C ALA A 34 -0.10 -5.25 2.68
N SER A 35 -1.08 -6.12 2.41
CA SER A 35 -1.61 -7.02 3.44
C SER A 35 -0.78 -8.28 3.69
N GLY A 36 0.30 -8.50 2.93
CA GLY A 36 1.17 -9.66 3.04
C GLY A 36 2.24 -9.68 1.96
N THR A 37 3.20 -10.62 2.06
CA THR A 37 4.48 -10.62 1.33
C THR A 37 4.44 -11.11 -0.13
N ALA A 38 3.26 -11.52 -0.60
CA ALA A 38 3.05 -12.11 -1.91
C ALA A 38 2.99 -11.04 -3.00
N ASP A 39 3.46 -11.35 -4.21
CA ASP A 39 3.59 -10.29 -5.22
C ASP A 39 2.24 -9.72 -5.69
N ASP A 40 1.18 -10.50 -5.56
CA ASP A 40 -0.22 -10.21 -5.83
C ASP A 40 -1.02 -9.83 -4.57
N ALA A 41 -0.37 -9.65 -3.42
CA ALA A 41 -1.05 -9.26 -2.19
C ALA A 41 -1.79 -7.93 -2.38
N PRO A 42 -3.05 -7.83 -1.92
CA PRO A 42 -3.83 -6.61 -2.02
C PRO A 42 -3.27 -5.51 -1.10
N TRP A 43 -3.48 -4.26 -1.53
CA TRP A 43 -3.02 -3.07 -0.85
C TRP A 43 -4.20 -2.29 -0.26
N PHE A 44 -4.05 -1.78 0.96
CA PHE A 44 -5.11 -1.09 1.69
C PHE A 44 -4.63 0.24 2.27
N HIS A 45 -5.58 1.12 2.57
CA HIS A 45 -5.29 2.36 3.25
C HIS A 45 -4.82 2.11 4.68
N PHE A 46 -3.74 2.80 5.08
CA PHE A 46 -3.26 2.75 6.46
C PHE A 46 -4.25 3.47 7.40
N GLY A 47 -4.92 2.70 8.25
CA GLY A 47 -6.07 3.14 9.06
C GLY A 47 -5.77 4.14 10.20
N ARG A 48 -4.56 4.70 10.32
CA ARG A 48 -4.21 5.60 11.44
C ARG A 48 -5.03 6.90 11.50
N LEU A 49 -5.69 7.29 10.39
CA LEU A 49 -6.58 8.45 10.33
C LEU A 49 -8.08 8.07 10.39
N GLY A 50 -8.42 6.82 10.74
CA GLY A 50 -9.81 6.35 10.74
C GLY A 50 -10.43 6.35 9.34
N GLY A 51 -9.60 6.31 8.30
CA GLY A 51 -10.01 6.28 6.91
C GLY A 51 -10.54 7.59 6.33
N ARG A 52 -10.12 8.72 6.91
CA ARG A 52 -10.43 10.03 6.35
C ARG A 52 -9.22 10.60 5.62
N ASP A 53 -9.49 11.33 4.54
CA ASP A 53 -8.46 12.11 3.87
C ASP A 53 -8.08 13.36 4.69
N ALA A 54 -7.14 14.16 4.18
CA ALA A 54 -6.69 15.40 4.84
C ALA A 54 -7.79 16.47 4.98
N ARG A 55 -8.94 16.31 4.30
CA ARG A 55 -10.11 17.19 4.37
C ARG A 55 -11.17 16.66 5.34
N GLY A 56 -11.02 15.43 5.83
CA GLY A 56 -11.99 14.77 6.70
C GLY A 56 -13.04 13.95 5.92
N ASP A 57 -12.95 13.90 4.59
CA ASP A 57 -13.86 13.16 3.74
C ASP A 57 -13.54 11.66 3.77
N ARG A 58 -14.57 10.83 3.55
CA ARG A 58 -14.42 9.37 3.42
C ARG A 58 -14.48 9.00 1.94
N PRO A 59 -13.35 8.90 1.23
CA PRO A 59 -13.36 8.57 -0.19
C PRO A 59 -13.83 7.13 -0.40
N LEU A 60 -14.52 6.86 -1.51
CA LEU A 60 -15.04 5.52 -1.84
C LEU A 60 -13.95 4.45 -1.92
N CYS A 61 -12.72 4.85 -2.26
CA CYS A 61 -11.59 3.94 -2.31
C CYS A 61 -11.14 3.46 -0.92
N LEU A 62 -11.62 4.06 0.19
CA LEU A 62 -11.11 3.78 1.52
C LEU A 62 -11.09 2.27 1.83
N ASP A 63 -12.23 1.63 1.65
CA ASP A 63 -12.47 0.24 2.03
C ASP A 63 -12.16 -0.73 0.87
N ALA A 64 -11.75 -0.23 -0.29
CA ALA A 64 -11.42 -1.03 -1.46
C ALA A 64 -10.00 -1.60 -1.38
N ALA A 65 -9.83 -2.85 -1.82
CA ALA A 65 -8.51 -3.40 -2.11
C ALA A 65 -7.89 -2.67 -3.32
N HIS A 66 -6.57 -2.54 -3.33
CA HIS A 66 -5.83 -1.95 -4.44
C HIS A 66 -4.79 -2.93 -4.98
N ASP A 67 -4.45 -2.74 -6.26
CA ASP A 67 -3.31 -3.41 -6.88
C ASP A 67 -1.97 -2.74 -6.48
N ARG A 68 -0.86 -3.36 -6.91
CA ARG A 68 0.51 -2.83 -6.71
C ARG A 68 0.72 -1.43 -7.35
N GLY A 69 -0.12 -1.04 -8.31
CA GLY A 69 -0.12 0.28 -8.93
C GLY A 69 -0.88 1.34 -8.13
N GLY A 70 -1.57 0.95 -7.05
CA GLY A 70 -2.40 1.82 -6.23
C GLY A 70 -3.75 2.13 -6.85
N ARG A 71 -4.26 1.28 -7.74
CA ARG A 71 -5.61 1.42 -8.33
C ARG A 71 -6.61 0.56 -7.58
N PRO A 72 -7.82 1.06 -7.27
CA PRO A 72 -8.87 0.24 -6.67
C PRO A 72 -9.18 -0.95 -7.58
N ILE A 73 -9.16 -2.14 -7.00
CA ILE A 73 -9.69 -3.34 -7.63
C ILE A 73 -11.20 -3.22 -7.47
N LEU A 74 -11.91 -2.93 -8.55
CA LEU A 74 -13.37 -2.96 -8.54
C LEU A 74 -13.79 -4.39 -8.20
N ALA A 75 -14.51 -4.56 -7.09
CA ALA A 75 -15.26 -5.78 -6.85
C ALA A 75 -16.30 -5.86 -7.97
N GLY A 76 -16.12 -6.80 -8.89
CA GLY A 76 -17.10 -7.12 -9.92
C GLY A 76 -18.41 -7.62 -9.32
#